data_AF-A0A7S1PQE7-F1
#
_entry.id   AF-A0A7S1PQE7-F1
#
_cell.length_a   1.000
_cell.length_b   1.000
_cell.length_c   1.000
_cell.angle_alpha   90.00
_cell.angle_beta   90.00
_cell.angle_gamma   90.00
#
_symmetry.space_group_name_H-M   'P 1'
#
loop_
_entity.id
_entity.type
_entity.pdbx_description
1 polymer ?
#
loop_
_entity_poly.entity_id
_entity_poly.type
_entity_poly.pdbx_seq_one_letter_code
_entity_poly.pdbx_strand_id
1 'polypeptide(L)'
;QAEAEYSRSLALRQASPSDRAALFSNRSMCRAKLHAPLASLRDANAAEKLRPGWAKAVARQAAALALLGQFTEAFHCYARANTLENNKEFERCLAELSGKDYFQDSLRVSLLRDE
;
A
#
# COMPACT_ATOMS: atom_id res chain seq x y z
N GLN A 1 20.16 4.53 -7.17
CA GLN A 1 20.97 3.29 -7.17
C GLN A 1 20.12 2.09 -6.72
N ALA A 2 19.47 2.12 -5.55
CA ALA A 2 18.63 1.01 -5.06
C ALA A 2 17.51 0.53 -6.02
N GLU A 3 16.79 1.43 -6.71
CA GLU A 3 15.74 1.01 -7.66
C GLU A 3 16.27 0.17 -8.84
N ALA A 4 17.44 0.55 -9.37
CA ALA A 4 18.07 -0.13 -10.49
C ALA A 4 18.54 -1.54 -10.09
N GLU A 5 19.05 -1.68 -8.86
CA GLU A 5 19.45 -2.98 -8.31
C GLU A 5 18.24 -3.91 -8.12
N TYR A 6 17.13 -3.42 -7.56
CA TYR A 6 15.91 -4.24 -7.45
C TYR A 6 15.36 -4.66 -8.81
N SER A 7 15.43 -3.77 -9.80
CA SER A 7 14.98 -4.09 -11.16
C SER A 7 15.88 -5.13 -11.84
N ARG A 8 17.20 -5.06 -11.62
CA ARG A 8 18.14 -6.09 -12.07
C ARG A 8 17.89 -7.44 -11.36
N SER A 9 17.67 -7.42 -10.05
CA SER A 9 17.39 -8.63 -9.27
C SER A 9 16.08 -9.30 -9.67
N LEU A 10 15.05 -8.52 -10.01
CA LEU A 10 13.78 -9.03 -10.53
C LEU A 10 13.90 -9.70 -11.91
N ALA A 11 14.88 -9.30 -12.72
CA ALA A 11 15.15 -9.90 -14.02
C ALA A 11 15.87 -11.27 -13.93
N LEU A 12 16.41 -11.61 -12.74
CA LEU A 12 17.04 -12.90 -12.52
C LEU A 12 15.99 -14.00 -12.34
N ARG A 13 16.06 -15.01 -13.21
CA ARG A 13 15.07 -16.09 -13.34
C ARG A 13 15.01 -17.05 -12.14
N GLN A 14 15.96 -16.94 -11.21
CA GLN A 14 16.15 -17.88 -10.09
C GLN A 14 15.43 -17.48 -8.78
N ALA A 15 14.83 -16.29 -8.70
CA ALA A 15 14.18 -15.84 -7.48
C ALA A 15 12.82 -16.53 -7.27
N SER A 16 12.53 -16.99 -6.04
CA SER A 16 11.22 -17.54 -5.70
C SER A 16 10.12 -16.48 -5.80
N PRO A 17 8.83 -16.85 -5.94
CA PRO A 17 7.74 -15.87 -5.94
C PRO A 17 7.73 -14.97 -4.71
N SER A 18 8.11 -15.50 -3.54
CA SER A 18 8.22 -14.75 -2.29
C SER A 18 9.35 -13.72 -2.32
N ASP A 19 10.53 -14.11 -2.84
CA ASP A 19 11.68 -13.19 -2.96
C ASP A 19 11.37 -12.08 -3.96
N ARG A 20 10.73 -12.40 -5.08
CA ARG A 20 10.26 -11.41 -6.04
C ARG A 20 9.25 -10.47 -5.41
N ALA A 21 8.30 -10.97 -4.61
CA ALA A 21 7.35 -10.12 -3.88
C ALA A 21 8.08 -9.13 -2.95
N ALA A 22 9.09 -9.61 -2.20
CA ALA A 22 9.91 -8.76 -1.34
C ALA A 22 10.64 -7.67 -2.12
N LEU A 23 11.23 -8.00 -3.28
CA LEU A 23 11.88 -7.04 -4.17
C LEU A 23 10.91 -5.98 -4.69
N PHE A 24 9.71 -6.38 -5.15
CA PHE A 24 8.67 -5.45 -5.59
C PHE A 24 8.23 -4.52 -4.46
N SER A 25 8.00 -5.05 -3.25
CA SER A 25 7.62 -4.24 -2.10
C SER A 25 8.70 -3.21 -1.72
N ASN A 26 9.97 -3.61 -1.73
CA ASN A 26 11.09 -2.70 -1.47
C ASN A 26 11.22 -1.63 -2.55
N ARG A 27 11.06 -1.99 -3.82
CA ARG A 27 11.06 -1.04 -4.94
C ARG A 27 9.90 -0.06 -4.87
N SER A 28 8.71 -0.51 -4.46
CA SER A 28 7.54 0.35 -4.18
C SER A 28 7.89 1.42 -3.14
N MET A 29 8.51 1.05 -2.01
CA MET A 29 8.92 2.02 -1.00
C MET A 29 9.94 3.03 -1.50
N CYS A 30 10.94 2.60 -2.30
CA CYS A 30 11.87 3.52 -2.93
C CYS A 30 11.14 4.51 -3.86
N ARG A 31 10.20 4.03 -4.67
CA ARG A 31 9.42 4.87 -5.58
C ARG A 31 8.50 5.84 -4.85
N ALA A 32 7.92 5.43 -3.72
CA ALA A 32 7.17 6.32 -2.83
C ALA A 32 8.06 7.47 -2.32
N LYS A 33 9.29 7.17 -1.87
CA LYS A 33 10.27 8.17 -1.45
C LYS A 33 10.76 9.08 -2.58
N LEU A 34 10.75 8.58 -3.81
CA LEU A 34 11.09 9.35 -5.02
C LEU A 34 9.90 10.13 -5.59
N HIS A 35 8.78 10.26 -4.84
CA HIS A 35 7.56 10.93 -5.29
C HIS A 35 7.01 10.37 -6.62
N ALA A 36 7.18 9.07 -6.86
CA ALA A 36 6.62 8.34 -7.99
C ALA A 36 5.50 7.38 -7.54
N PRO A 37 4.35 7.90 -7.06
CA PRO A 37 3.35 7.10 -6.36
C PRO A 37 2.61 6.10 -7.27
N LEU A 38 2.38 6.42 -8.55
CA LEU A 38 1.78 5.47 -9.50
C LEU A 38 2.67 4.24 -9.73
N ALA A 39 3.98 4.46 -9.86
CA ALA A 39 4.94 3.37 -10.02
C ALA A 39 5.09 2.56 -8.72
N SER A 40 4.99 3.23 -7.56
CA SER A 40 4.93 2.57 -6.26
C SER A 40 3.70 1.66 -6.14
N LEU A 41 2.52 2.15 -6.52
CA LEU A 41 1.27 1.37 -6.46
C LEU A 41 1.34 0.13 -7.36
N ARG A 42 1.87 0.28 -8.58
CA ARG A 42 2.07 -0.86 -9.50
C ARG A 42 2.95 -1.96 -8.89
N ASP A 43 4.03 -1.57 -8.23
CA ASP A 43 4.93 -2.51 -7.57
C ASP A 43 4.29 -3.17 -6.35
N ALA A 44 3.57 -2.41 -5.53
CA ALA A 44 2.86 -2.95 -4.38
C ALA A 44 1.77 -3.95 -4.81
N ASN A 45 1.04 -3.67 -5.90
CA ASN A 45 0.10 -4.60 -6.52
C ASN A 45 0.77 -5.86 -7.06
N ALA A 46 1.94 -5.74 -7.69
CA ALA A 46 2.71 -6.90 -8.15
C ALA A 46 3.19 -7.76 -6.97
N ALA A 47 3.61 -7.13 -5.87
CA ALA A 47 4.02 -7.83 -4.65
C ALA A 47 2.86 -8.63 -4.02
N GLU A 48 1.66 -8.03 -3.93
CA GLU A 48 0.48 -8.73 -3.41
C GLU A 48 0.05 -9.87 -4.34
N LYS A 49 0.09 -9.70 -5.66
CA LYS A 49 -0.21 -10.79 -6.61
C LYS A 49 0.72 -11.99 -6.46
N LEU A 50 2.00 -11.74 -6.17
CA LEU A 50 2.99 -12.79 -5.97
C LEU A 50 2.90 -13.45 -4.60
N ARG A 51 2.46 -12.69 -3.58
CA ARG A 51 2.23 -13.18 -2.23
C ARG A 51 0.90 -12.65 -1.69
N PRO A 52 -0.23 -13.30 -2.04
CA PRO A 52 -1.55 -12.90 -1.56
C PRO A 52 -1.62 -12.92 -0.02
N GLY A 53 -2.35 -11.97 0.56
CA GLY A 53 -2.48 -11.85 2.02
C GLY A 53 -1.24 -11.31 2.74
N TRP A 54 -0.23 -10.82 2.01
CA TRP A 54 0.93 -10.21 2.63
C TRP A 54 0.64 -8.77 3.08
N ALA A 55 0.38 -8.60 4.38
CA ALA A 55 -0.01 -7.32 4.97
C ALA A 55 0.91 -6.15 4.59
N LYS A 56 2.23 -6.38 4.56
CA LYS A 56 3.20 -5.34 4.15
C LYS A 56 3.02 -4.88 2.70
N ALA A 57 2.66 -5.76 1.76
CA ALA A 57 2.39 -5.34 0.38
C ALA A 57 1.13 -4.47 0.31
N VAL A 58 0.08 -4.85 1.03
CA VAL A 58 -1.17 -4.07 1.12
C VAL A 58 -0.93 -2.69 1.75
N ALA A 59 -0.13 -2.63 2.82
CA ALA A 59 0.25 -1.36 3.44
C ALA A 59 1.08 -0.46 2.49
N ARG A 60 1.87 -1.04 1.58
CA ARG A 60 2.60 -0.28 0.55
C ARG A 60 1.66 0.27 -0.53
N GLN A 61 0.58 -0.44 -0.86
CA GLN A 61 -0.48 0.11 -1.71
C GLN A 61 -1.13 1.30 -1.03
N ALA A 62 -1.49 1.16 0.25
CA ALA A 62 -2.09 2.22 1.03
C ALA A 62 -1.22 3.48 1.09
N ALA A 63 0.07 3.32 1.34
CA ALA A 63 1.03 4.43 1.31
C ALA A 63 1.10 5.10 -0.07
N ALA A 64 1.09 4.31 -1.16
CA ALA A 64 1.10 4.86 -2.51
C ALA A 64 -0.21 5.62 -2.85
N LEU A 65 -1.36 5.11 -2.42
CA LEU A 65 -2.67 5.74 -2.58
C LEU A 65 -2.75 7.05 -1.78
N ALA A 66 -2.24 7.07 -0.56
CA ALA A 66 -2.17 8.28 0.26
C ALA A 66 -1.31 9.36 -0.43
N LEU A 67 -0.20 8.99 -1.08
CA LEU A 67 0.62 9.91 -1.88
C LEU A 67 -0.09 10.39 -3.16
N LEU A 68 -1.09 9.66 -3.67
CA LEU A 68 -1.94 10.09 -4.78
C LEU A 68 -3.11 10.98 -4.33
N GLY A 69 -3.28 11.20 -3.02
CA GLY A 69 -4.46 11.88 -2.46
C GLY A 69 -5.72 11.00 -2.39
N GLN A 70 -5.61 9.71 -2.69
CA GLN A 70 -6.69 8.73 -2.60
C GLN A 70 -6.80 8.18 -1.18
N PHE A 71 -7.22 9.05 -0.25
CA PHE A 71 -7.18 8.77 1.18
C PHE A 71 -8.20 7.71 1.62
N THR A 72 -9.37 7.66 0.97
CA THR A 72 -10.41 6.66 1.26
C THR A 72 -9.92 5.25 0.92
N GLU A 73 -9.38 5.05 -0.28
CA GLU A 73 -8.80 3.79 -0.71
C GLU A 73 -7.57 3.42 0.14
N ALA A 74 -6.74 4.40 0.48
CA ALA A 74 -5.60 4.18 1.38
C ALA A 74 -6.06 3.66 2.74
N PHE A 75 -7.11 4.23 3.32
CA PHE A 75 -7.67 3.77 4.59
C PHE A 75 -8.17 2.34 4.51
N HIS A 76 -8.94 1.99 3.47
CA HIS A 76 -9.42 0.62 3.28
C HIS A 76 -8.26 -0.38 3.12
N CYS A 77 -7.21 -0.01 2.40
CA CYS A 77 -6.01 -0.84 2.28
C CYS A 77 -5.28 -1.00 3.62
N TYR A 78 -5.08 0.07 4.40
CA TYR A 78 -4.47 -0.05 5.72
C TYR A 78 -5.33 -0.87 6.69
N ALA A 79 -6.66 -0.74 6.62
CA ALA A 79 -7.57 -1.53 7.44
C ALA A 79 -7.44 -3.01 7.10
N ARG A 80 -7.41 -3.34 5.80
CA ARG A 80 -7.17 -4.73 5.33
C ARG A 80 -5.78 -5.22 5.72
N ALA A 81 -4.75 -4.37 5.68
CA ALA A 81 -3.41 -4.76 6.14
C ALA A 81 -3.41 -5.09 7.64
N ASN A 82 -4.15 -4.32 8.45
CA ASN A 82 -4.26 -4.54 9.89
C ASN A 82 -5.07 -5.80 10.25
N THR A 83 -6.08 -6.17 9.43
CA THR A 83 -6.79 -7.43 9.62
C THR A 83 -5.93 -8.66 9.28
N LEU A 84 -4.95 -8.51 8.37
CA LEU A 84 -4.02 -9.57 7.99
C LEU A 84 -2.88 -9.74 9.01
N GLU A 85 -2.29 -8.63 9.45
CA GLU A 85 -1.20 -8.60 10.42
C GLU A 85 -1.44 -7.42 11.35
N ASN A 86 -1.83 -7.71 12.60
CA ASN A 86 -2.06 -6.67 13.59
C ASN A 86 -0.74 -5.95 13.91
N ASN A 87 -0.59 -4.73 13.38
CA ASN A 87 0.67 -4.00 13.42
C ASN A 87 0.42 -2.54 13.78
N LYS A 88 1.10 -2.09 14.84
CA LYS A 88 0.98 -0.72 15.38
C LYS A 88 1.26 0.37 14.34
N GLU A 89 2.10 0.09 13.35
CA GLU A 89 2.36 1.04 12.25
C GLU A 89 1.11 1.23 11.38
N PHE A 90 0.33 0.18 11.12
CA PHE A 90 -0.90 0.29 10.34
C PHE A 90 -1.98 1.02 11.11
N GLU A 91 -2.12 0.75 12.41
CA GLU A 91 -3.03 1.49 13.30
C GLU A 91 -2.70 2.98 13.33
N ARG A 92 -1.41 3.33 13.40
CA ARG A 92 -0.97 4.73 13.34
C ARG A 92 -1.33 5.39 12.01
N CYS A 93 -1.09 4.71 10.89
CA CYS A 93 -1.48 5.23 9.57
C CYS A 93 -3.01 5.39 9.44
N LEU A 94 -3.80 4.46 10.00
CA LEU A 94 -5.26 4.56 10.04
C LEU A 94 -5.72 5.76 10.85
N ALA A 95 -5.14 5.97 12.04
CA ALA A 95 -5.45 7.12 12.89
C ALA A 95 -5.11 8.46 12.19
N GLU A 96 -3.99 8.52 11.47
CA GLU A 96 -3.60 9.71 10.70
C GLU A 96 -4.59 9.97 9.55
N LEU A 97 -5.03 8.93 8.85
CA LEU A 97 -6.00 9.06 7.76
C LEU A 97 -7.42 9.39 8.26
N SER A 98 -7.84 8.85 9.41
CA SER A 98 -9.14 9.16 10.01
C SER A 98 -9.23 10.58 10.56
N GLY A 99 -8.10 11.16 10.97
CA GLY A 99 -8.03 12.53 11.48
C GLY A 99 -8.04 13.60 10.38
N LYS A 100 -7.95 13.22 9.10
CA LYS A 100 -8.06 14.15 7.97
C LYS A 100 -9.54 14.20 7.57
N ASP A 101 -10.18 15.36 7.74
CA ASP A 101 -11.62 15.67 7.58
C ASP A 101 -12.31 15.22 6.27
N TYR A 102 -11.60 14.58 5.33
CA TYR A 102 -12.15 14.07 4.06
C TYR A 102 -13.21 12.98 4.22
N PHE A 103 -13.32 12.33 5.39
CA PHE A 103 -14.32 11.31 5.67
C PHE A 103 -15.71 11.87 6.04
N GLN A 104 -15.82 13.13 6.47
CA GLN A 104 -17.09 13.67 6.94
C GLN A 104 -18.09 13.95 5.81
N ASP A 105 -17.64 14.16 4.57
CA ASP A 105 -18.55 14.51 3.47
C ASP A 105 -19.07 13.28 2.69
N SER A 106 -18.26 12.23 2.49
CA SER A 106 -18.71 11.07 1.68
C SER A 106 -19.39 9.97 2.51
N LEU A 107 -18.99 9.78 3.77
CA LEU A 107 -19.59 8.76 4.64
C LEU A 107 -20.92 9.25 5.24
N ARG A 108 -21.06 10.56 5.50
CA ARG A 108 -22.31 11.15 5.99
C ARG A 108 -23.47 10.99 5.00
N VAL A 109 -23.20 10.97 3.70
CA VAL A 109 -24.23 10.75 2.67
C VAL A 109 -24.64 9.27 2.56
N SER A 110 -23.75 8.34 2.93
CA SER A 110 -24.03 6.90 2.83
C SER A 110 -24.63 6.32 4.12
N LEU A 111 -24.28 6.87 5.29
CA LEU A 111 -24.82 6.44 6.59
C LEU A 111 -26.10 7.18 7.02
N LEU A 112 -26.47 8.30 6.38
CA LEU A 112 -27.75 9.00 6.61
C LEU A 112 -28.84 8.64 5.58
N ARG A 113 -28.64 7.62 4.74
CA ARG A 113 -29.68 7.11 3.83
C ARG A 113 -30.44 5.90 4.34
N ASP A 114 -30.09 5.42 5.53
CA ASP A 114 -30.75 4.29 6.21
C ASP A 114 -31.50 4.72 7.49
N GLU A 115 -32.06 5.95 7.52
CA GLU A 115 -33.10 6.36 8.49
C GLU A 115 -34.42 6.68 7.79
#